data_AF-Q93IH5-F1
#
_entry.id   AF-Q93IH5-F1
#
_cell.length_a   1.000
_cell.length_b   1.000
_cell.length_c   1.000
_cell.angle_alpha   90.00
_cell.angle_beta   90.00
_cell.angle_gamma   90.00
#
_symmetry.space_group_name_H-M   'P 1'
#
loop_
_entity.id
_entity.type
_entity.pdbx_description
1 polymer ?
#
loop_
_entity_poly.entity_id
_entity_poly.type
_entity_poly.pdbx_seq_one_letter_code
_entity_poly.pdbx_strand_id
1 'polypeptide(L)'
;MKKMKLFMGIVAASLALAGCSAKYSAGEIMQSPALSGKATQAGKLKGQATALKVEQRGEKLLVSFPELKNHMGKDLSPSPCESEFSYKGSYENSADGTKAAVYFGSWPSANNNCALYVERRSAHYSNEASPRYVILEKTSEGVQFLMSWDSLGREPIVRGLLR
;
A
#
# COMPACT_ATOMS: atom_id res chain seq x y z
N MET A 1 17.74 -66.83 -5.39
CA MET A 1 18.13 -65.44 -5.77
C MET A 1 16.91 -64.55 -5.70
N LYS A 2 17.06 -63.38 -5.06
CA LYS A 2 16.06 -62.31 -4.84
C LYS A 2 15.45 -61.78 -6.16
N LYS A 3 14.19 -61.34 -6.10
CA LYS A 3 13.78 -59.98 -6.52
C LYS A 3 12.36 -59.65 -6.04
N MET A 4 12.29 -58.81 -5.01
CA MET A 4 11.14 -57.96 -4.68
C MET A 4 11.03 -56.83 -5.72
N LYS A 5 9.82 -56.45 -6.11
CA LYS A 5 9.46 -55.11 -6.58
C LYS A 5 8.09 -54.80 -5.96
N LEU A 6 8.07 -54.22 -4.76
CA LEU A 6 8.03 -52.77 -4.46
C LEU A 6 6.82 -52.08 -5.11
N PHE A 7 5.78 -51.90 -4.29
CA PHE A 7 4.70 -50.95 -4.47
C PHE A 7 5.30 -49.52 -4.53
N MET A 8 4.92 -48.72 -5.53
CA MET A 8 5.04 -47.26 -5.45
C MET A 8 3.65 -46.68 -5.32
N GLY A 9 3.34 -46.25 -4.10
CA GLY A 9 2.12 -45.53 -3.76
C GLY A 9 2.11 -44.14 -4.39
N ILE A 10 0.92 -43.75 -4.82
CA ILE A 10 0.58 -42.38 -5.19
C ILE A 10 0.69 -41.54 -3.92
N VAL A 11 1.74 -40.74 -3.80
CA VAL A 11 1.81 -39.70 -2.77
C VAL A 11 0.86 -38.60 -3.22
N ALA A 12 -0.34 -38.59 -2.64
CA ALA A 12 -1.21 -37.44 -2.68
C ALA A 12 -0.46 -36.28 -2.02
N ALA A 13 0.04 -35.36 -2.84
CA ALA A 13 0.55 -34.09 -2.37
C ALA A 13 -0.61 -33.34 -1.72
N SER A 14 -0.68 -33.41 -0.40
CA SER A 14 -1.53 -32.55 0.41
C SER A 14 -1.17 -31.11 0.09
N LEU A 15 -1.98 -30.43 -0.73
CA LEU A 15 -2.04 -28.97 -0.80
C LEU A 15 -2.55 -28.49 0.56
N ALA A 16 -1.65 -28.45 1.54
CA ALA A 16 -1.82 -27.66 2.73
C ALA A 16 -1.87 -26.21 2.27
N LEU A 17 -3.09 -25.69 2.14
CA LEU A 17 -3.38 -24.26 2.07
C LEU A 17 -2.92 -23.67 3.41
N ALA A 18 -1.61 -23.48 3.56
CA ALA A 18 -1.03 -22.78 4.68
C ALA A 18 -1.62 -21.37 4.63
N GLY A 19 -2.58 -21.11 5.52
CA GLY A 19 -3.00 -19.77 5.82
C GLY A 19 -1.78 -19.02 6.32
N CYS A 20 -1.09 -18.33 5.40
CA CYS A 20 -0.10 -17.32 5.70
C CYS A 20 -0.83 -16.23 6.50
N SER A 21 -0.89 -16.44 7.81
CA SER A 21 -1.14 -15.37 8.76
C SER A 21 0.05 -14.44 8.62
N ALA A 22 -0.14 -13.35 7.86
CA ALA A 22 0.82 -12.27 7.77
C ALA A 22 0.98 -11.67 9.18
N LYS A 23 1.89 -12.25 9.97
CA LYS A 23 2.26 -11.73 11.27
C LYS A 23 3.22 -10.58 11.03
N TYR A 24 2.80 -9.39 11.45
CA TYR A 24 3.66 -8.22 11.44
C TYR A 24 4.87 -8.50 12.33
N SER A 25 6.07 -8.45 11.77
CA SER A 25 7.28 -8.38 12.57
C SER A 25 7.59 -6.91 12.87
N ALA A 26 8.13 -6.65 14.06
CA ALA A 26 8.71 -5.35 14.39
C ALA A 26 9.95 -5.13 13.50
N GLY A 27 9.72 -4.60 12.29
CA GLY A 27 10.80 -4.21 11.37
C GLY A 27 11.39 -2.87 11.77
N GLU A 28 12.67 -2.67 11.46
CA GLU A 28 13.40 -1.42 11.72
C GLU A 28 12.72 -0.21 11.07
N ILE A 29 12.56 0.84 11.87
CA ILE A 29 12.17 2.17 11.41
C ILE A 29 13.38 2.76 10.67
N MET A 30 13.44 2.54 9.36
CA MET A 30 14.47 3.17 8.53
C MET A 30 14.18 4.67 8.48
N GLN A 31 14.94 5.52 9.19
CA GLN A 31 14.93 6.97 8.94
C GLN A 31 15.44 7.22 7.51
N SER A 32 14.54 7.15 6.53
CA SER A 32 14.85 7.44 5.14
C SER A 32 14.61 8.92 4.86
N PRO A 33 15.41 9.56 3.97
CA PRO A 33 15.11 10.89 3.47
C PRO A 33 13.68 10.92 2.90
N ALA A 34 13.06 12.10 2.90
CA ALA A 34 11.75 12.25 2.28
C ALA A 34 11.84 11.79 0.81
N LEU A 35 10.99 10.84 0.43
CA LEU A 35 10.96 10.28 -0.91
C LEU A 35 9.87 10.96 -1.71
N SER A 36 10.09 11.14 -3.01
CA SER A 36 9.12 11.79 -3.89
C SER A 36 8.89 10.97 -5.16
N GLY A 37 7.72 11.15 -5.75
CA GLY A 37 7.40 10.45 -6.98
C GLY A 37 6.04 10.82 -7.55
N LYS A 38 5.63 10.06 -8.54
CA LYS A 38 4.29 10.14 -9.11
C LYS A 38 3.46 8.97 -8.61
N ALA A 39 2.22 9.26 -8.25
CA ALA A 39 1.24 8.25 -7.91
C ALA A 39 0.02 8.34 -8.80
N THR A 40 -0.71 7.24 -8.94
CA THR A 40 -1.91 7.10 -9.74
C THR A 40 -3.01 6.41 -8.96
N GLN A 41 -4.27 6.81 -9.17
CA GLN A 41 -5.40 6.11 -8.60
C GLN A 41 -5.61 4.76 -9.32
N ALA A 42 -5.72 3.69 -8.55
CA ALA A 42 -6.05 2.35 -9.03
C ALA A 42 -7.59 2.19 -9.19
N GLY A 43 -8.02 1.13 -9.88
CA GLY A 43 -9.45 0.82 -10.04
C GLY A 43 -10.11 1.48 -11.26
N LYS A 44 -11.41 1.81 -11.20
CA LYS A 44 -12.20 2.36 -12.33
C LYS A 44 -12.09 3.89 -12.50
N LEU A 45 -11.43 4.57 -11.56
CA LEU A 45 -11.12 6.01 -11.62
C LEU A 45 -9.73 6.26 -12.23
N LYS A 46 -9.27 5.37 -13.13
CA LYS A 46 -7.92 5.44 -13.73
C LYS A 46 -7.69 6.82 -14.37
N GLY A 47 -6.55 7.44 -14.08
CA GLY A 47 -6.02 8.52 -14.92
C GLY A 47 -5.64 9.84 -14.24
N GLN A 48 -5.46 9.88 -12.92
CA GLN A 48 -4.93 11.06 -12.25
C GLN A 48 -3.52 10.75 -11.74
N ALA A 49 -2.51 11.28 -12.42
CA ALA A 49 -1.14 11.26 -11.94
C ALA A 49 -0.93 12.47 -11.03
N THR A 50 -0.64 12.21 -9.76
CA THR A 50 -0.37 13.24 -8.74
C THR A 50 1.09 13.24 -8.36
N ALA A 51 1.60 14.39 -7.96
CA ALA A 51 2.82 14.43 -7.16
C ALA A 51 2.53 13.78 -5.80
N LEU A 52 3.47 12.98 -5.31
CA LEU A 52 3.42 12.30 -4.02
C LEU A 52 4.76 12.52 -3.32
N LYS A 53 4.70 12.90 -2.04
CA LYS A 53 5.83 12.94 -1.13
C LYS A 53 5.52 12.08 0.09
N VAL A 54 6.49 11.30 0.54
CA VAL A 54 6.40 10.59 1.82
C VAL A 54 7.61 10.90 2.67
N GLU A 55 7.39 11.05 3.97
CA GLU A 55 8.43 11.39 4.93
C GLU A 55 8.23 10.57 6.20
N GLN A 56 9.23 9.77 6.56
CA GLN A 56 9.18 8.95 7.76
C GLN A 56 9.67 9.76 8.98
N ARG A 57 8.83 9.83 10.02
CA ARG A 57 9.03 10.60 11.25
C ARG A 57 8.90 9.68 12.47
N GLY A 58 9.97 8.91 12.75
CA GLY A 58 9.90 7.85 13.76
C GLY A 58 8.86 6.79 13.37
N GLU A 59 7.93 6.49 14.27
CA GLU A 59 6.81 5.55 14.01
C GLU A 59 5.69 6.12 13.13
N LYS A 60 5.87 7.33 12.61
CA LYS A 60 4.89 7.99 11.72
C LYS A 60 5.41 8.05 10.30
N LEU A 61 4.49 8.02 9.36
CA LEU A 61 4.71 8.31 7.96
C LEU A 61 3.80 9.48 7.58
N LEU A 62 4.38 10.64 7.30
CA LEU A 62 3.66 11.72 6.66
C LEU A 62 3.54 11.38 5.18
N VAL A 63 2.32 11.38 4.66
CA VAL A 63 2.02 11.24 3.25
C VAL A 63 1.40 12.55 2.78
N SER A 64 1.99 13.13 1.74
CA SER A 64 1.55 14.41 1.17
C SER A 64 1.32 14.27 -0.34
N PHE A 65 0.17 14.74 -0.79
CA PHE A 65 -0.10 15.02 -2.21
C PHE A 65 -0.05 16.55 -2.39
N PRO A 66 1.11 17.13 -2.72
CA PRO A 66 1.27 18.58 -2.83
C PRO A 66 0.44 19.17 -3.97
N GLU A 67 0.20 18.38 -5.02
CA GLU A 67 -0.64 18.77 -6.15
C GLU A 67 -1.51 17.58 -6.57
N LEU A 68 -2.80 17.64 -6.29
CA LEU A 68 -3.78 16.72 -6.89
C LEU A 68 -4.25 17.32 -8.20
N LYS A 69 -4.09 16.61 -9.32
CA LYS A 69 -4.56 17.07 -10.64
C LYS A 69 -5.53 16.05 -11.23
N ASN A 70 -6.60 16.55 -11.86
CA ASN A 70 -7.50 15.69 -12.63
C ASN A 70 -6.87 15.24 -13.96
N HIS A 71 -7.59 14.41 -14.72
CA HIS A 71 -7.12 13.89 -16.01
C HIS A 71 -6.88 14.98 -17.07
N MET A 72 -7.38 16.20 -16.85
CA MET A 72 -7.13 17.38 -17.70
C MET A 72 -6.00 18.27 -17.16
N GLY A 73 -5.33 17.88 -16.07
CA GLY A 73 -4.27 18.66 -15.43
C GLY A 73 -4.76 19.83 -14.57
N LYS A 74 -6.06 19.94 -14.28
CA LYS A 74 -6.61 20.97 -13.37
C LYS A 74 -6.48 20.54 -11.91
N ASP A 75 -6.18 21.49 -11.04
CA ASP A 75 -6.00 21.21 -9.61
C ASP A 75 -7.31 20.77 -8.93
N LEU A 76 -7.24 19.56 -8.36
CA LEU A 76 -8.08 18.91 -7.37
C LEU A 76 -8.27 19.73 -6.10
N SER A 77 -7.16 20.17 -5.54
CA SER A 77 -7.11 20.76 -4.23
C SER A 77 -6.22 21.99 -4.29
N PRO A 78 -6.67 23.16 -3.80
CA PRO A 78 -5.86 24.38 -3.77
C PRO A 78 -4.75 24.33 -2.70
N SER A 79 -4.77 23.33 -1.81
CA SER A 79 -3.75 23.10 -0.79
C SER A 79 -3.24 21.65 -0.84
N PRO A 80 -2.00 21.39 -0.38
CA PRO A 80 -1.49 20.05 -0.20
C PRO A 80 -2.44 19.21 0.64
N CYS A 81 -2.80 18.04 0.14
CA CYS A 81 -3.47 17.03 0.95
C CYS A 81 -2.39 16.32 1.75
N GLU A 82 -2.35 16.51 3.07
CA GLU A 82 -1.42 15.78 3.94
C GLU A 82 -2.12 14.97 5.03
N SER A 83 -1.55 13.81 5.39
CA SER A 83 -1.96 13.05 6.56
C SER A 83 -0.83 12.19 7.12
N GLU A 84 -0.88 11.95 8.43
CA GLU A 84 0.06 11.08 9.14
C GLU A 84 -0.53 9.68 9.35
N PHE A 85 0.30 8.67 9.09
CA PHE A 85 -0.01 7.26 9.27
C PHE A 85 0.92 6.66 10.32
N SER A 86 0.39 5.79 11.18
CA SER A 86 1.17 5.15 12.24
C SER A 86 1.66 3.78 11.80
N TYR A 87 2.92 3.47 12.07
CA TYR A 87 3.49 2.16 11.77
C TYR A 87 2.73 1.04 12.49
N LYS A 88 2.44 -0.03 11.76
CA LYS A 88 1.77 -1.24 12.27
C LYS A 88 2.67 -2.48 12.22
N GLY A 89 3.77 -2.40 11.49
CA GLY A 89 4.76 -3.46 11.37
C GLY A 89 5.08 -3.75 9.91
N SER A 90 5.69 -4.91 9.66
CA SER A 90 6.12 -5.30 8.33
C SER A 90 5.80 -6.76 8.02
N TYR A 91 5.61 -7.07 6.74
CA TYR A 91 5.50 -8.44 6.25
C TYR A 91 6.52 -8.71 5.14
N GLU A 92 6.96 -9.96 5.04
CA GLU A 92 7.75 -10.43 3.89
C GLU A 92 6.80 -10.77 2.75
N ASN A 93 7.04 -10.15 1.60
CA ASN A 93 6.37 -10.50 0.36
C ASN A 93 7.08 -11.72 -0.23
N SER A 94 6.45 -12.88 -0.13
CA SER A 94 7.04 -14.15 -0.53
C SER A 94 7.26 -14.30 -2.04
N ALA A 95 6.65 -13.44 -2.86
CA ALA A 95 6.87 -13.46 -4.31
C ALA A 95 8.27 -12.96 -4.67
N ASP A 96 8.73 -11.89 -4.00
CA ASP A 96 9.92 -11.14 -4.41
C ASP A 96 11.01 -11.13 -3.32
N GLY A 97 10.76 -11.76 -2.17
CA GLY A 97 11.68 -11.80 -1.02
C GLY A 97 11.90 -10.44 -0.34
N THR A 98 11.07 -9.46 -0.70
CA THR A 98 11.12 -8.08 -0.22
C THR A 98 10.34 -7.93 1.09
N LYS A 99 10.70 -6.90 1.87
CA LYS A 99 9.95 -6.51 3.07
C LYS A 99 9.09 -5.29 2.78
N ALA A 100 7.82 -5.38 3.13
CA ALA A 100 6.86 -4.30 3.03
C ALA A 100 6.53 -3.75 4.44
N ALA A 101 6.73 -2.46 4.64
CA ALA A 101 6.33 -1.73 5.85
C ALA A 101 4.88 -1.28 5.72
N VAL A 102 4.08 -1.46 6.78
CA VAL A 102 2.65 -1.15 6.80
C VAL A 102 2.37 -0.07 7.82
N TYR A 103 1.63 0.95 7.40
CA TYR A 103 1.19 2.08 8.21
C TYR A 103 -0.34 2.19 8.13
N PHE A 104 -0.96 2.69 9.19
CA PHE A 104 -2.41 2.83 9.32
C PHE A 104 -2.78 4.21 9.81
N GLY A 105 -3.78 4.82 9.18
CA GLY A 105 -4.20 6.18 9.45
C GLY A 105 -5.45 6.51 8.66
N SER A 106 -5.80 7.79 8.62
CA SER A 106 -6.99 8.27 7.91
C SER A 106 -6.68 9.65 7.33
N TRP A 107 -7.35 10.02 6.25
CA TRP A 107 -7.24 11.37 5.70
C TRP A 107 -8.23 12.29 6.41
N PRO A 108 -7.80 13.46 6.89
CA PRO A 108 -8.74 14.41 7.49
C PRO A 108 -9.79 14.82 6.44
N SER A 109 -11.06 14.76 6.83
CA SER A 109 -12.22 15.06 5.96
C SER A 109 -12.39 16.55 5.64
N ALA A 110 -11.55 17.42 6.20
CA ALA A 110 -11.62 18.87 6.05
C ALA A 110 -11.43 19.37 4.60
N ASN A 111 -10.95 18.52 3.70
CA ASN A 111 -10.87 18.83 2.27
C ASN A 111 -11.45 17.67 1.46
N ASN A 112 -12.71 17.84 1.03
CA ASN A 112 -13.48 16.84 0.29
C ASN A 112 -12.70 16.28 -0.91
N ASN A 113 -11.87 17.10 -1.59
CA ASN A 113 -11.13 16.67 -2.77
C ASN A 113 -9.96 15.72 -2.45
N CYS A 114 -9.43 15.75 -1.22
CA CYS A 114 -8.48 14.75 -0.73
C CYS A 114 -9.19 13.41 -0.52
N ALA A 115 -10.36 13.42 0.13
CA ALA A 115 -11.18 12.24 0.41
C ALA A 115 -11.70 11.57 -0.89
N LEU A 116 -12.42 12.30 -1.75
CA LEU A 116 -11.94 12.49 -3.13
C LEU A 116 -11.25 11.32 -3.84
N TYR A 117 -9.94 11.55 -3.91
CA TYR A 117 -8.95 10.76 -4.59
C TYR A 117 -8.68 9.42 -3.90
N VAL A 118 -8.99 9.29 -2.60
CA VAL A 118 -8.66 8.11 -1.78
C VAL A 118 -9.88 7.30 -1.32
N GLU A 119 -11.08 7.66 -1.77
CA GLU A 119 -12.34 6.97 -1.48
C GLU A 119 -12.87 6.12 -2.64
N ARG A 120 -13.63 5.08 -2.30
CA ARG A 120 -14.30 4.20 -3.26
C ARG A 120 -15.62 4.87 -3.61
N ARG A 121 -15.87 5.05 -4.91
CA ARG A 121 -17.09 5.56 -5.58
C ARG A 121 -18.38 5.32 -4.76
N SER A 122 -18.66 6.17 -3.81
CA SER A 122 -19.88 6.16 -3.00
C SER A 122 -20.54 7.51 -3.26
N ALA A 123 -21.81 7.50 -3.67
CA ALA A 123 -22.61 8.72 -3.79
C ALA A 123 -22.81 9.42 -2.43
N HIS A 124 -22.41 8.74 -1.35
CA HIS A 124 -22.33 9.26 0.01
C HIS A 124 -20.86 9.34 0.40
N TYR A 125 -20.26 10.51 0.24
CA TYR A 125 -19.00 10.82 0.92
C TYR A 125 -19.32 10.82 2.41
N SER A 126 -18.86 9.80 3.13
CA SER A 126 -18.91 9.90 4.58
C SER A 126 -17.90 10.98 4.94
N ASN A 127 -18.34 12.08 5.54
CA ASN A 127 -17.47 13.12 6.11
C ASN A 127 -16.55 12.59 7.25
N GLU A 128 -16.50 11.28 7.44
CA GLU A 128 -15.68 10.60 8.42
C GLU A 128 -14.37 10.15 7.78
N ALA A 129 -13.28 10.43 8.47
CA ALA A 129 -11.94 10.03 8.08
C ALA A 129 -11.85 8.50 8.02
N SER A 130 -12.10 7.95 6.83
CA SER A 130 -12.13 6.50 6.68
C SER A 130 -10.71 5.94 6.77
N PRO A 131 -10.48 4.88 7.57
CA PRO A 131 -9.15 4.35 7.78
C PRO A 131 -8.57 3.70 6.52
N ARG A 132 -7.25 3.80 6.34
CA ARG A 132 -6.48 3.26 5.21
C ARG A 132 -5.17 2.68 5.67
N TYR A 133 -4.64 1.78 4.85
CA TYR A 133 -3.29 1.27 4.95
C TYR A 133 -2.39 1.92 3.92
N VAL A 134 -1.20 2.34 4.33
CA VAL A 134 -0.10 2.73 3.44
C VAL A 134 0.97 1.65 3.57
N ILE A 135 1.39 1.12 2.43
CA ILE A 135 2.37 0.05 2.33
C ILE A 135 3.54 0.57 1.50
N LEU A 136 4.73 0.49 2.06
CA LEU A 136 5.98 0.85 1.42
C LEU A 136 6.84 -0.39 1.25
N GLU A 137 7.22 -0.70 0.01
CA GLU A 137 8.04 -1.85 -0.32
C GLU A 137 9.27 -1.42 -1.11
N LYS A 138 10.47 -1.78 -0.63
CA LYS A 138 11.71 -1.47 -1.33
C LYS A 138 11.91 -2.48 -2.46
N THR A 139 12.04 -1.97 -3.67
CA THR A 139 12.29 -2.74 -4.90
C THR A 139 13.64 -2.32 -5.50
N SER A 140 14.08 -3.01 -6.56
CA SER A 140 15.25 -2.60 -7.34
C SER A 140 15.06 -1.24 -8.07
N GLU A 141 13.82 -0.82 -8.32
CA GLU A 141 13.51 0.40 -9.07
C GLU A 141 13.26 1.64 -8.19
N GLY A 142 13.16 1.45 -6.87
CA GLY A 142 12.79 2.47 -5.89
C GLY A 142 11.91 1.91 -4.78
N VAL A 143 11.18 2.78 -4.09
CA VAL A 143 10.17 2.36 -3.09
C VAL A 143 8.79 2.38 -3.71
N GLN A 144 8.17 1.21 -3.81
CA GLN A 144 6.78 1.09 -4.23
C GLN A 144 5.87 1.62 -3.12
N PHE A 145 5.06 2.61 -3.46
CA PHE A 145 4.02 3.15 -2.62
C PHE A 145 2.67 2.53 -2.98
N LEU A 146 1.95 2.07 -1.97
CA LEU A 146 0.62 1.56 -2.12
C LEU A 146 -0.28 2.08 -1.00
N MET A 147 -1.38 2.73 -1.36
CA MET A 147 -2.48 2.98 -0.43
C MET A 147 -3.60 1.97 -0.70
N SER A 148 -4.10 1.31 0.34
CA SER A 148 -5.04 0.20 0.22
C SER A 148 -6.12 0.23 1.32
N TRP A 149 -7.23 -0.46 1.06
CA TRP A 149 -8.28 -0.73 2.05
C TRP A 149 -7.91 -1.84 3.03
N ASP A 150 -7.06 -2.76 2.59
CA ASP A 150 -6.56 -3.86 3.40
C ASP A 150 -5.05 -3.73 3.63
N SER A 151 -4.58 -4.34 4.71
CA SER A 151 -3.19 -4.27 5.13
C SER A 151 -2.21 -5.07 4.27
N LEU A 152 -2.72 -5.91 3.35
CA LEU A 152 -1.93 -6.71 2.42
C LEU A 152 -1.87 -6.10 1.01
N GLY A 153 -2.51 -4.95 0.78
CA GLY A 153 -2.44 -4.26 -0.50
C GLY A 153 -3.28 -4.89 -1.63
N ARG A 154 -4.21 -5.79 -1.31
CA ARG A 154 -5.04 -6.52 -2.29
C ARG A 154 -6.11 -5.64 -2.94
N GLU A 155 -6.56 -4.60 -2.23
CA GLU A 155 -7.54 -3.62 -2.70
C GLU A 155 -6.92 -2.23 -2.86
N PRO A 156 -6.02 -2.05 -3.84
CA PRO A 156 -5.27 -0.82 -4.03
C PRO A 156 -6.19 0.36 -4.40
N ILE A 157 -5.89 1.51 -3.84
CA ILE A 157 -6.55 2.79 -4.11
C ILE A 157 -5.60 3.71 -4.87
N VAL A 158 -4.35 3.80 -4.40
CA VAL A 158 -3.30 4.63 -5.00
C VAL A 158 -2.03 3.80 -5.12
N ARG A 159 -1.34 3.92 -6.25
CA ARG A 159 -0.06 3.26 -6.53
C ARG A 159 0.96 4.26 -7.02
N GLY A 160 2.19 4.19 -6.54
CA GLY A 160 3.28 5.05 -7.00
C GLY A 160 4.63 4.39 -6.85
N LEU A 161 5.63 4.96 -7.53
CA LEU A 161 7.04 4.62 -7.35
C LEU A 161 7.77 5.87 -6.86
N LEU A 162 8.52 5.73 -5.77
CA LEU A 162 9.20 6.80 -5.06
C LEU A 162 10.72 6.65 -5.16
N ARG A 163 11.43 7.77 -5.26
CA ARG A 163 12.89 7.86 -5.34
C ARG A 163 13.43 9.03 -4.52
#